data_AF-A0A2P4QRX8-F1
#
_entry.id   AF-A0A2P4QRX8-F1
#
_cell.length_a   1.000
_cell.length_b   1.000
_cell.length_c   1.000
_cell.angle_alpha   90.00
_cell.angle_beta   90.00
_cell.angle_gamma   90.00
#
_symmetry.space_group_name_H-M   'P 1'
#
loop_
_entity.id
_entity.type
_entity.pdbx_description
1 polymer ?
#
loop_
_entity_poly.entity_id
_entity_poly.type
_entity_poly.pdbx_seq_one_letter_code
_entity_poly.pdbx_strand_id
1 'polypeptide(L)'
;MTAYDDSIYELNMYKIKPAQFYDFPYSRVIRESMKPNWMNDFGVPPTYEQKSNIESTLVGGPLLYKSTEGSLISFNIKPKSKNVIRVDKEVRSKTYLSGLDLIGGAWGLIAALYAFLFVAGLLYQKF
;
A
#
# COMPACT_ATOMS: atom_id res chain seq x y z
N MET A 1 13.92 -7.20 -12.05
CA MET A 1 13.24 -6.05 -11.42
C MET A 1 12.11 -6.57 -10.57
N THR A 2 11.68 -5.84 -9.54
CA THR A 2 10.52 -6.27 -8.74
C THR A 2 9.23 -5.96 -9.51
N ALA A 3 8.13 -6.67 -9.23
CA ALA A 3 6.82 -6.40 -9.85
C ALA A 3 6.37 -4.92 -9.65
N TYR A 4 6.82 -4.30 -8.56
CA TYR A 4 6.64 -2.87 -8.32
C TYR A 4 7.40 -2.03 -9.35
N ASP A 5 8.69 -2.30 -9.57
CA ASP A 5 9.52 -1.55 -10.52
C ASP A 5 8.99 -1.68 -11.95
N ASP A 6 8.50 -2.86 -12.32
CA ASP A 6 7.91 -3.12 -13.64
C ASP A 6 6.63 -2.28 -13.83
N SER A 7 5.77 -2.20 -12.81
CA SER A 7 4.56 -1.37 -12.86
C SER A 7 4.88 0.13 -13.02
N ILE A 8 5.94 0.62 -12.37
CA ILE A 8 6.37 2.02 -12.48
C ILE A 8 6.99 2.29 -13.87
N TYR A 9 7.70 1.31 -14.43
CA TYR A 9 8.23 1.40 -15.78
C TYR A 9 7.10 1.50 -16.82
N GLU A 10 6.10 0.62 -16.74
CA GLU A 10 4.95 0.62 -17.64
C GLU A 10 4.13 1.91 -17.56
N LEU A 11 3.89 2.42 -16.34
CA LEU A 11 3.17 3.68 -16.12
C LEU A 11 3.85 4.90 -16.74
N ASN A 12 5.18 4.88 -16.86
CA ASN A 12 5.98 5.98 -17.42
C ASN A 12 6.41 5.74 -18.87
N MET A 13 5.88 4.71 -19.53
CA MET A 13 6.22 4.40 -20.92
C MET A 13 5.28 5.13 -21.88
N TYR A 14 5.85 5.94 -22.78
CA TYR A 14 5.08 6.73 -23.74
C TYR A 14 5.52 6.52 -25.18
N LYS A 15 4.54 6.54 -26.10
CA LYS A 15 4.78 6.50 -27.56
C LYS A 15 4.68 7.90 -28.13
N ILE A 16 5.74 8.34 -28.80
CA ILE A 16 5.86 9.67 -29.40
C ILE A 16 5.46 9.58 -30.87
N LYS A 17 4.70 10.57 -31.34
CA LYS A 17 4.35 10.75 -32.75
C LYS A 17 4.97 12.05 -33.28
N PRO A 18 5.40 12.07 -34.55
CA PRO A 18 5.87 13.29 -35.17
C PRO A 18 4.73 14.31 -35.35
N ALA A 19 5.11 15.56 -35.55
CA ALA A 19 4.26 16.74 -35.73
C ALA A 19 3.36 17.07 -34.52
N GLN A 20 3.81 16.77 -33.30
CA GLN A 20 3.08 17.05 -32.07
C GLN A 20 3.94 17.80 -31.05
N PHE A 21 3.28 18.55 -30.18
CA PHE A 21 3.90 19.06 -28.97
C PHE A 21 3.57 18.13 -27.81
N TYR A 22 4.50 18.01 -26.88
CA TYR A 22 4.39 17.18 -25.71
C TYR A 22 4.77 17.98 -24.47
N ASP A 23 3.83 18.08 -23.53
CA ASP A 23 4.07 18.53 -22.17
C ASP A 23 4.28 17.29 -21.29
N PHE A 24 5.43 17.24 -20.61
CA PHE A 24 5.81 16.19 -19.67
C PHE A 24 5.95 16.77 -18.26
N PRO A 25 4.84 16.94 -17.52
CA PRO A 25 4.88 17.18 -16.10
C PRO A 25 5.36 15.93 -15.34
N TYR A 26 6.35 16.09 -14.45
CA TYR A 26 6.82 15.04 -13.55
C TYR A 26 6.74 15.46 -12.07
N SER A 27 6.58 14.48 -11.19
CA SER A 27 6.59 14.64 -9.73
C SER A 27 7.30 13.48 -9.05
N ARG A 28 7.95 13.76 -7.91
CA ARG A 28 8.53 12.72 -7.06
C ARG A 28 7.50 12.23 -6.06
N VAL A 29 7.32 10.92 -5.98
CA VAL A 29 6.45 10.25 -5.01
C VAL A 29 7.31 9.40 -4.09
N ILE A 30 7.06 9.50 -2.79
CA ILE A 30 7.73 8.72 -1.74
C ILE A 30 6.66 7.87 -1.07
N ARG A 31 6.71 6.56 -1.27
CA ARG A 31 5.79 5.59 -0.68
C ARG A 31 6.44 4.86 0.47
N GLU A 32 5.67 4.62 1.52
CA GLU A 32 6.10 3.85 2.69
C GLU A 32 5.32 2.53 2.70
N SER A 33 5.93 1.47 2.17
CA SER A 33 5.33 0.13 2.16
C SER A 33 5.59 -0.56 3.49
N MET A 34 4.55 -1.13 4.10
CA MET A 34 4.68 -1.85 5.36
C MET A 34 5.41 -3.17 5.13
N LYS A 35 6.48 -3.42 5.88
CA LYS A 35 7.15 -4.72 5.82
C LYS A 35 6.26 -5.76 6.52
N PRO A 36 5.82 -6.82 5.82
CA PRO A 36 5.00 -7.85 6.44
C PRO A 36 5.84 -8.56 7.52
N ASN A 37 5.35 -8.56 8.75
CA ASN A 37 5.95 -9.28 9.87
C ASN A 37 4.83 -9.86 10.74
N TRP A 38 4.99 -11.10 11.19
CA TRP A 38 4.04 -11.80 12.06
C TRP A 38 3.83 -11.06 13.38
N MET A 39 4.86 -10.38 13.90
CA MET A 39 4.75 -9.58 15.12
C MET A 39 3.75 -8.42 14.98
N ASN A 40 3.56 -7.93 13.74
CA ASN A 40 2.59 -6.87 13.46
C ASN A 40 1.14 -7.37 13.64
N ASP A 41 0.90 -8.68 13.59
CA ASP A 41 -0.41 -9.28 13.88
C ASP A 41 -0.76 -9.24 15.38
N PHE A 42 0.24 -9.03 16.24
CA PHE A 42 0.12 -8.97 17.71
C PHE A 42 0.20 -7.55 18.28
N GLY A 43 0.07 -6.52 17.43
CA GLY A 43 0.05 -5.12 17.87
C GLY A 43 1.42 -4.45 17.99
N VAL A 44 2.51 -5.12 17.61
CA VAL A 44 3.82 -4.47 17.46
C VAL A 44 3.76 -3.53 16.25
N PRO A 45 4.19 -2.27 16.38
CA PRO A 45 4.13 -1.32 15.28
C PRO A 45 4.98 -1.81 14.08
N PRO A 46 4.43 -1.78 12.86
CA PRO A 46 5.18 -2.17 11.67
C PRO A 46 6.41 -1.31 11.42
N THR A 47 7.46 -1.95 10.91
CA THR A 47 8.54 -1.25 10.21
C THR A 47 8.10 -0.95 8.78
N TYR A 48 8.40 0.26 8.31
CA TYR A 48 8.12 0.69 6.95
C TYR A 48 9.42 0.73 6.15
N GLU A 49 9.33 0.32 4.89
CA GLU A 49 10.40 0.51 3.91
C GLU A 49 10.00 1.68 2.99
N GLN A 50 10.86 2.69 2.93
CA GLN A 50 10.63 3.86 2.08
C GLN A 50 11.11 3.56 0.65
N LYS A 51 10.22 3.73 -0.32
CA LYS A 51 10.54 3.63 -1.76
C LYS A 51 10.20 4.95 -2.44
N SER A 52 11.14 5.44 -3.26
CA SER A 52 10.97 6.69 -4.02
C SER A 52 10.83 6.35 -5.49
N ASN A 53 9.81 6.90 -6.15
CA ASN A 53 9.57 6.75 -7.58
C ASN A 53 9.22 8.09 -8.22
N ILE A 54 9.41 8.18 -9.54
CA ILE A 54 8.99 9.33 -10.35
C ILE A 54 7.68 8.95 -11.01
N GLU A 55 6.68 9.82 -10.86
CA GLU A 55 5.43 9.74 -11.61
C GLU A 55 5.44 10.86 -12.64
N SER A 56 5.12 10.51 -13.87
CA SER A 56 4.99 11.48 -14.96
C SER A 56 3.68 11.26 -15.68
N THR A 57 3.22 12.28 -16.40
CA THR A 57 2.10 12.16 -17.32
C THR A 57 2.45 12.89 -18.61
N LEU A 58 2.29 12.25 -19.77
CA LEU A 58 2.50 12.90 -21.06
C LEU A 58 1.19 13.47 -21.59
N VAL A 59 1.14 14.77 -21.85
CA VAL A 59 0.01 15.44 -22.50
C VAL A 59 0.48 15.92 -23.88
N GLY A 60 -0.14 15.39 -24.93
CA GLY A 60 0.17 15.74 -26.31
C GLY A 60 -0.92 16.60 -26.95
N GLY A 61 -0.55 17.43 -27.91
CA GLY A 61 -1.50 18.15 -28.75
C GLY A 61 -0.95 18.51 -30.12
N PRO A 62 -1.80 19.00 -31.03
CA PRO A 62 -1.37 19.42 -32.36
C PRO A 62 -0.48 20.65 -32.26
N LEU A 63 0.65 20.65 -32.96
CA LEU A 63 1.50 21.85 -33.07
C LEU A 63 0.68 22.97 -33.73
N LEU A 64 0.33 24.00 -32.95
CA LEU A 64 -0.53 25.11 -33.39
C LEU A 64 0.16 26.14 -34.29
N TYR A 65 1.37 25.87 -34.74
CA TYR A 65 2.11 26.77 -35.62
C TYR A 65 2.48 26.02 -36.89
N LYS A 66 2.18 26.64 -38.04
CA LYS A 66 2.96 26.41 -39.26
C LYS A 66 4.40 26.73 -38.90
N SER A 67 5.16 25.71 -38.49
CA SER A 67 6.58 25.87 -38.19
C SER A 67 7.28 26.03 -39.53
N THR A 68 7.44 27.28 -39.95
CA THR A 68 8.29 27.68 -41.07
C THR A 68 9.74 27.20 -40.85
N GLU A 69 10.07 26.75 -39.63
CA GLU A 69 11.37 26.23 -39.22
C GLU A 69 11.23 24.81 -38.65
N GLY A 70 11.31 23.78 -39.50
CA GLY A 70 11.89 22.43 -39.27
C GLY A 70 11.59 21.57 -38.02
N SER A 71 10.90 22.02 -36.98
CA SER A 71 10.71 21.28 -35.75
C SER A 71 9.55 20.29 -35.89
N LEU A 72 9.90 19.02 -36.04
CA LEU A 72 8.94 17.92 -36.13
C LEU A 72 8.33 17.57 -34.77
N ILE A 73 9.01 17.85 -33.65
CA ILE A 73 8.54 17.51 -32.30
C ILE A 73 9.00 18.58 -31.31
N SER A 74 8.09 19.02 -30.44
CA SER A 74 8.41 19.91 -29.32
C SER A 74 8.15 19.22 -27.99
N PHE A 75 9.13 19.22 -27.10
CA PHE A 75 9.02 18.67 -25.74
C PHE A 75 9.21 19.76 -24.69
N ASN A 76 8.31 19.78 -23.73
CA ASN A 76 8.40 20.66 -22.57
C ASN A 76 8.36 19.82 -21.29
N ILE A 77 9.48 19.78 -20.59
CA ILE A 77 9.65 19.00 -19.36
C ILE A 77 9.57 19.97 -18.19
N LYS A 78 8.58 19.80 -17.32
CA LYS A 78 8.35 20.70 -16.18
C LYS A 78 8.01 19.93 -14.91
N PRO A 79 8.45 20.39 -13.73
CA PRO A 79 7.97 19.83 -12.48
C PRO A 79 6.48 20.18 -12.27
N LYS A 80 5.71 19.24 -11.72
CA LYS A 80 4.31 19.49 -11.34
C LYS A 80 4.30 20.48 -10.15
N SER A 81 3.66 21.64 -10.32
CA SER A 81 3.77 22.76 -9.36
C SER A 81 3.28 22.44 -7.95
N LYS A 82 2.32 21.52 -7.81
CA LYS A 82 1.93 20.95 -6.52
C LYS A 82 2.76 19.70 -6.25
N ASN A 83 3.96 19.91 -5.71
CA ASN A 83 4.87 18.87 -5.25
C ASN A 83 4.33 18.29 -3.92
N VAL A 84 3.16 17.66 -3.97
CA VAL A 84 2.62 16.94 -2.81
C VAL A 84 3.38 15.64 -2.75
N ILE A 85 4.34 15.56 -1.84
CA ILE A 85 4.94 14.29 -1.44
C ILE A 85 3.79 13.47 -0.85
N ARG A 86 3.14 12.66 -1.70
CA ARG A 86 2.07 11.77 -1.29
C ARG A 86 2.73 10.61 -0.56
N VAL A 87 2.76 10.72 0.76
CA VAL A 87 3.12 9.61 1.64
C VAL A 87 1.87 8.75 1.77
N ASP A 88 1.70 7.84 0.79
CA ASP A 88 0.67 6.82 0.87
C ASP A 88 1.13 5.80 1.91
N LYS A 89 0.51 5.84 3.09
CA LYS A 89 0.76 4.91 4.19
C LYS A 89 -0.22 3.74 4.08
N GLU A 90 0.29 2.53 3.93
CA GLU A 90 -0.53 1.34 4.03
C GLU A 90 -1.04 1.18 5.47
N VAL A 91 -2.35 1.31 5.67
CA VAL A 91 -3.01 1.11 6.97
C VAL A 91 -3.76 -0.21 6.94
N ARG A 92 -3.44 -1.12 7.86
CA ARG A 92 -4.08 -2.44 7.95
C ARG A 92 -5.41 -2.35 8.72
N SER A 93 -6.47 -2.94 8.17
CA SER A 93 -7.84 -2.85 8.68
C SER A 93 -8.25 -3.97 9.65
N LYS A 94 -7.42 -5.00 9.87
CA LYS A 94 -7.78 -6.15 10.72
C LYS A 94 -6.62 -6.59 11.63
N THR A 95 -6.83 -6.44 12.93
CA THR A 95 -6.00 -6.98 14.00
C THR A 95 -6.59 -8.33 14.43
N TYR A 96 -5.80 -9.40 14.45
CA TYR A 96 -6.27 -10.75 14.86
C TYR A 96 -6.45 -10.91 16.38
N LEU A 97 -6.54 -9.81 17.12
CA LEU A 97 -6.70 -9.80 18.58
C LEU A 97 -7.98 -10.54 19.02
N SER A 98 -9.04 -10.51 18.19
CA SER A 98 -10.28 -11.24 18.47
C SER A 98 -10.15 -12.76 18.45
N GLY A 99 -9.13 -13.33 17.82
CA GLY A 99 -8.94 -14.78 17.76
C GLY A 99 -8.39 -15.38 19.05
N LEU A 100 -7.51 -14.65 19.74
CA LEU A 100 -6.91 -15.10 21.00
C LEU A 100 -7.89 -15.02 22.18
N ASP A 101 -8.72 -13.98 22.22
CA ASP A 101 -9.77 -13.84 23.24
C ASP A 101 -10.81 -14.97 23.14
N LEU A 102 -11.15 -15.39 21.92
CA LEU A 102 -12.10 -16.49 21.71
C LEU A 102 -11.53 -17.84 22.17
N ILE A 103 -10.25 -18.11 21.87
CA ILE A 103 -9.59 -19.37 22.27
C ILE A 103 -9.39 -19.40 23.79
N GLY A 104 -8.98 -18.27 24.40
CA GLY A 104 -8.85 -18.15 25.85
C GLY A 104 -10.19 -18.31 26.59
N GLY A 105 -11.26 -17.70 26.06
CA GLY A 105 -12.61 -17.84 26.60
C GLY A 105 -13.16 -19.26 26.49
N ALA A 106 -12.94 -19.95 25.37
CA ALA A 106 -13.37 -21.33 25.18
C ALA A 106 -12.67 -22.30 26.15
N TRP A 107 -11.35 -22.15 26.33
CA TRP A 107 -10.59 -22.95 27.30
C TRP A 107 -11.02 -22.69 28.75
N GLY A 108 -11.28 -21.42 29.12
CA GLY A 108 -11.79 -21.06 30.43
C GLY A 108 -13.16 -21.69 30.73
N LEU A 109 -14.06 -21.71 29.73
CA LEU A 109 -15.39 -22.29 29.87
C LEU A 109 -15.34 -23.83 29.98
N ILE A 110 -14.48 -24.51 29.21
CA ILE A 110 -14.28 -25.96 29.32
C ILE A 110 -13.71 -26.33 30.70
N ALA A 111 -12.72 -25.58 31.19
CA ALA A 111 -12.16 -25.80 32.54
C ALA A 111 -13.21 -25.59 33.64
N ALA A 112 -14.05 -24.55 33.52
CA ALA A 112 -15.14 -24.30 34.45
C ALA A 112 -16.22 -25.40 34.43
N LEU A 113 -16.59 -25.91 33.25
CA LEU A 113 -17.51 -27.03 33.11
C LEU A 113 -16.93 -28.32 33.73
N TYR A 114 -15.65 -28.59 33.50
CA TYR A 114 -14.97 -29.73 34.09
C TYR A 114 -14.92 -29.63 35.62
N ALA A 115 -14.54 -28.47 36.15
CA ALA A 115 -14.56 -28.23 37.59
C ALA A 115 -15.98 -28.37 38.16
N PHE A 116 -16.99 -27.79 37.53
CA PHE A 116 -18.37 -27.88 38.00
C PHE A 116 -18.88 -29.32 38.06
N LEU A 117 -18.71 -30.10 36.98
CA LEU A 117 -19.23 -31.47 36.91
C LEU A 117 -18.51 -32.43 37.86
N PHE A 118 -17.19 -32.29 38.04
CA PHE A 118 -16.40 -33.24 38.81
C PHE A 118 -16.09 -32.79 40.25
N VAL A 119 -16.11 -31.49 40.55
CA VAL A 119 -15.95 -30.98 41.94
C VAL A 119 -17.29 -30.96 42.68
N ALA A 120 -18.42 -30.67 42.02
CA ALA A 120 -19.74 -30.76 42.66
C ALA A 120 -20.13 -32.21 42.99
N GLY A 121 -19.70 -33.19 42.18
CA GLY A 121 -19.88 -34.61 42.46
C GLY A 121 -19.12 -35.10 43.70
N LEU A 122 -17.95 -34.53 43.98
CA LEU A 122 -17.15 -34.85 45.18
C LEU A 122 -17.79 -34.37 46.49
N LEU A 123 -18.67 -33.36 46.45
CA LEU A 123 -19.40 -32.86 47.61
C LEU A 123 -20.66 -33.68 47.93
N TYR A 124 -21.23 -34.40 46.96
CA TYR A 124 -22.48 -35.16 47.16
C TYR A 124 -22.27 -36.57 47.73
N GLN A 125 -21.02 -37.05 47.83
CA GLN A 125 -20.69 -38.37 48.39
C GLN A 125 -20.25 -38.32 49.87
N LYS A 126 -20.59 -37.24 50.59
CA LYS A 126 -20.18 -37.01 51.98
C LYS A 126 -21.32 -36.66 52.94
N PHE A 127 -22.54 -37.16 52.68
CA PHE A 127 -23.62 -37.25 53.65
C PHE A 127 -24.34 -38.58 53.53
#